data_AF-A0A164EY94-F1
#
_entry.id   AF-A0A164EY94-F1
#
_cell.length_a   1.000
_cell.length_b   1.000
_cell.length_c   1.000
_cell.angle_alpha   90.00
_cell.angle_beta   90.00
_cell.angle_gamma   90.00
#
_symmetry.space_group_name_H-M   'P 1'
#
loop_
_entity.id
_entity.type
_entity.pdbx_description
1 polymer ?
#
loop_
_entity_poly.entity_id
_entity_poly.type
_entity_poly.pdbx_seq_one_letter_code
_entity_poly.pdbx_strand_id
1 'polypeptide(L)'
;KEWNDLDRDVNDLCLFDFSEKKTFPREDYRELLELTVIFLGGDISLTFVIRKPGANHHARFMAYAIYFLKMQMMSERFQMSQNERTEVKRMSTFVAICHSEA
;
A
#
# COMPACT_ATOMS: atom_id res chain seq x y z
N LYS A 1 2.33 8.31 -22.41
CA LYS A 1 3.06 7.17 -21.81
C LYS A 1 2.01 6.34 -21.10
N GLU A 2 1.83 5.14 -21.59
CA GLU A 2 0.71 4.25 -21.27
C GLU A 2 0.82 3.74 -19.83
N TRP A 3 -0.32 3.52 -19.20
CA TRP A 3 -0.45 3.02 -17.83
C TRP A 3 0.33 1.72 -17.55
N ASN A 4 0.66 0.95 -18.60
CA ASN A 4 1.42 -0.30 -18.52
C ASN A 4 2.92 -0.13 -18.19
N ASP A 5 3.50 1.06 -18.41
CA ASP A 5 4.92 1.30 -18.12
C ASP A 5 5.15 1.52 -16.61
N LEU A 6 4.18 2.11 -15.90
CA LEU A 6 4.25 2.31 -14.45
C LEU A 6 4.24 0.98 -13.70
N ASP A 7 3.40 0.02 -14.09
CA ASP A 7 3.30 -1.29 -13.42
C ASP A 7 4.63 -2.05 -13.44
N ARG A 8 5.44 -1.87 -14.49
CA ARG A 8 6.73 -2.54 -14.63
C ARG A 8 7.81 -1.85 -13.78
N ASP A 9 7.87 -0.52 -13.82
CA ASP A 9 8.81 0.27 -13.01
C ASP A 9 8.53 0.14 -11.50
N VAL A 10 7.27 0.09 -11.08
CA VAL A 10 6.91 -0.05 -9.66
C VAL A 10 7.25 -1.44 -9.14
N ASN A 11 7.01 -2.49 -9.94
CA ASN A 11 7.42 -3.85 -9.61
C ASN A 11 8.96 -3.96 -9.54
N ASP A 12 9.69 -3.40 -10.51
CA ASP A 12 11.16 -3.44 -10.51
C ASP A 12 11.77 -2.59 -9.39
N LEU A 13 11.22 -1.40 -9.08
CA LEU A 13 11.73 -0.54 -8.00
C LEU A 13 11.51 -1.17 -6.62
N CYS A 14 10.32 -1.73 -6.37
CA CYS A 14 10.02 -2.42 -5.11
C CYS A 14 10.79 -3.75 -4.97
N LEU A 15 10.97 -4.52 -6.05
CA LEU A 15 11.78 -5.75 -6.05
C LEU A 15 13.28 -5.44 -5.88
N PHE A 16 13.77 -4.35 -6.47
CA PHE A 16 15.18 -3.95 -6.38
C PHE A 16 15.57 -3.55 -4.95
N ASP A 17 14.75 -2.75 -4.26
CA ASP A 17 15.01 -2.38 -2.87
C ASP A 17 14.83 -3.58 -1.90
N PHE A 18 13.96 -4.54 -2.25
CA PHE A 18 13.79 -5.82 -1.52
C PHE A 18 15.02 -6.76 -1.65
N SER A 19 15.72 -6.69 -2.79
CA SER A 19 16.84 -7.57 -3.14
C SER A 19 18.19 -7.08 -2.61
N GLU A 20 18.51 -5.78 -2.73
CA GLU A 20 19.84 -5.27 -2.38
C GLU A 20 19.97 -4.74 -0.94
N LYS A 21 18.88 -4.30 -0.31
CA LYS A 21 18.90 -3.74 1.06
C LYS A 21 18.01 -4.55 2.00
N LYS A 22 18.55 -5.66 2.51
CA LYS A 22 17.98 -6.51 3.58
C LYS A 22 17.78 -5.81 4.94
N THR A 23 17.48 -4.52 4.98
CA THR A 23 17.27 -3.80 6.23
C THR A 23 16.18 -2.76 6.04
N PHE A 24 14.93 -3.21 6.01
CA PHE A 24 13.86 -2.38 6.56
C PHE A 24 14.01 -2.43 8.08
N PRO A 25 14.41 -1.33 8.76
CA PRO A 25 14.53 -1.35 10.22
C PRO A 25 13.16 -1.50 10.92
N ARG A 26 12.05 -1.45 10.15
CA ARG A 26 10.67 -1.53 10.64
C ARG A 26 9.81 -2.32 9.65
N GLU A 27 9.17 -3.36 10.15
CA GLU A 27 8.23 -4.21 9.40
C GLU A 27 7.04 -3.41 8.83
N ASP A 28 6.60 -2.34 9.51
CA ASP A 28 5.49 -1.50 9.04
C ASP A 28 5.76 -0.85 7.68
N TYR A 29 7.03 -0.50 7.39
CA TYR A 29 7.39 0.10 6.10
C TYR A 29 7.35 -0.93 4.97
N ARG A 30 7.80 -2.15 5.27
CA ARG A 30 7.68 -3.28 4.34
C ARG A 30 6.21 -3.56 4.01
N GLU A 31 5.35 -3.63 5.03
CA GLU A 31 3.92 -3.85 4.82
C GLU A 31 3.28 -2.72 3.99
N LEU A 32 3.68 -1.46 4.20
CA LEU A 32 3.20 -0.33 3.41
C LEU A 32 3.57 -0.46 1.93
N LEU A 33 4.81 -0.83 1.62
CA LEU A 33 5.26 -1.01 0.24
C LEU A 33 4.55 -2.20 -0.43
N GLU A 34 4.46 -3.34 0.27
CA GLU A 34 3.74 -4.51 -0.23
C GLU A 34 2.27 -4.18 -0.53
N LEU A 35 1.59 -3.45 0.36
CA LEU A 35 0.22 -3.00 0.12
C LEU A 35 0.11 -2.01 -1.04
N THR A 36 1.10 -1.13 -1.21
CA THR A 36 1.13 -0.14 -2.29
C THR A 36 1.25 -0.83 -3.66
N VAL A 37 2.17 -1.79 -3.79
CA VAL A 37 2.33 -2.58 -5.02
C VAL A 37 1.05 -3.34 -5.36
N ILE A 38 0.45 -4.04 -4.39
CA ILE A 38 -0.80 -4.78 -4.62
C ILE A 38 -1.95 -3.83 -4.98
N PHE A 39 -2.05 -2.69 -4.30
CA PHE A 39 -3.08 -1.70 -4.59
C PHE A 39 -2.98 -1.14 -6.02
N LEU A 40 -1.75 -0.97 -6.53
CA LEU A 40 -1.51 -0.52 -7.90
C LEU A 40 -1.67 -1.64 -8.95
N GLY A 41 -1.86 -2.89 -8.54
CA GLY A 41 -2.06 -4.03 -9.45
C GLY A 41 -0.79 -4.83 -9.75
N GLY A 42 0.32 -4.54 -9.06
CA GLY A 42 1.54 -5.35 -9.12
C GLY A 42 1.36 -6.72 -8.47
N ASP A 43 2.19 -7.69 -8.88
CA ASP A 43 2.20 -9.04 -8.30
C ASP A 43 3.36 -9.17 -7.32
N ILE A 44 3.04 -9.55 -6.08
CA ILE A 44 4.02 -9.94 -5.08
C ILE A 44 3.93 -11.46 -4.96
N SER A 45 4.59 -12.14 -5.89
CA SER A 45 4.65 -13.59 -5.86
C SER A 45 5.36 -14.03 -4.57
N LEU A 46 4.65 -14.82 -3.75
CA LEU A 46 5.05 -15.50 -2.49
C LEU A 46 4.53 -14.85 -1.19
N THR A 47 3.36 -15.32 -0.76
CA THR A 47 2.93 -15.34 0.66
C THR A 47 2.58 -13.99 1.30
N PHE A 48 2.02 -13.04 0.53
CA PHE A 48 1.44 -11.86 1.15
C PHE A 48 0.16 -12.22 1.93
N VAL A 49 0.12 -11.85 3.21
CA VAL A 49 -1.05 -12.03 4.08
C VAL A 49 -1.39 -10.67 4.68
N ILE A 50 -2.62 -10.21 4.45
CA ILE A 50 -3.13 -8.99 5.08
C ILE A 50 -3.21 -9.24 6.60
N ARG A 51 -2.30 -8.60 7.35
CA ARG A 51 -2.31 -8.67 8.81
C ARG A 51 -3.34 -7.70 9.39
N LYS A 52 -3.84 -7.96 10.59
CA LYS A 52 -4.68 -7.01 11.32
C LYS A 52 -3.91 -5.68 11.46
N PRO A 53 -4.56 -4.51 11.26
CA PRO A 53 -3.92 -3.22 11.49
C PRO A 53 -3.29 -3.15 12.89
N GLY A 54 -2.04 -2.69 12.95
CA GLY A 54 -1.33 -2.46 14.21
C GLY A 54 -1.94 -1.30 15.02
N ALA A 55 -1.45 -1.10 16.24
CA ALA A 55 -1.93 -0.03 17.10
C ALA A 55 -1.66 1.35 16.48
N ASN A 56 -2.73 2.13 16.27
CA ASN A 56 -2.61 3.51 15.82
C ASN A 56 -2.26 4.40 17.02
N HIS A 57 -0.96 4.62 17.22
CA HIS A 57 -0.49 5.68 18.09
C HIS A 57 -0.40 6.95 17.25
N HIS A 58 -1.06 8.03 17.70
CA HIS A 58 -1.28 9.32 17.03
C HIS A 58 -0.09 9.98 16.29
N ALA A 59 1.13 9.45 16.40
CA ALA A 59 2.37 9.99 15.83
C ALA A 59 2.85 9.33 14.51
N ARG A 60 2.09 8.39 13.90
CA ARG A 60 2.57 7.69 12.68
C ARG A 60 1.62 7.85 11.51
N PHE A 61 1.93 8.81 10.64
CA PHE A 61 1.31 8.96 9.32
C PHE A 61 1.26 7.63 8.54
N MET A 62 2.32 6.82 8.67
CA MET A 62 2.41 5.45 8.12
C MET A 62 1.31 4.50 8.58
N ALA A 63 0.86 4.57 9.85
CA ALA A 63 -0.21 3.70 10.34
C ALA A 63 -1.56 4.05 9.69
N TYR A 64 -1.81 5.36 9.46
CA TYR A 64 -2.98 5.81 8.70
C TYR A 64 -2.89 5.37 7.23
N ALA A 65 -1.72 5.47 6.61
CA ALA A 65 -1.49 5.03 5.23
C ALA A 65 -1.84 3.54 5.03
N ILE A 66 -1.29 2.67 5.88
CA ILE A 66 -1.60 1.23 5.88
C ILE A 66 -3.10 0.98 6.10
N TYR A 67 -3.71 1.73 7.01
CA TYR A 67 -5.14 1.61 7.30
C TYR A 67 -6.01 1.95 6.09
N PHE A 68 -5.75 3.05 5.40
CA PHE A 68 -6.51 3.45 4.21
C PHE A 68 -6.36 2.45 3.05
N LEU A 69 -5.14 1.95 2.81
CA LEU A 69 -4.90 0.92 1.79
C LEU A 69 -5.72 -0.35 2.09
N LYS A 70 -5.64 -0.85 3.34
CA LYS A 70 -6.40 -2.02 3.78
C LYS A 70 -7.91 -1.82 3.70
N MET A 71 -8.41 -0.66 4.12
CA MET A 71 -9.84 -0.35 4.03
C MET A 71 -10.32 -0.28 2.59
N GLN A 72 -9.52 0.28 1.67
CA GLN A 72 -9.89 0.35 0.27
C GLN A 72 -9.92 -1.05 -0.37
N MET A 73 -8.90 -1.88 -0.10
CA MET A 73 -8.83 -3.25 -0.63
C MET A 73 -9.96 -4.14 -0.10
N MET A 74 -10.37 -3.95 1.15
CA MET A 74 -11.47 -4.70 1.78
C MET A 74 -12.80 -3.94 1.74
N SER A 75 -12.91 -2.88 0.93
CA SER A 75 -14.05 -1.95 0.95
C SER A 75 -15.39 -2.62 0.69
N GLU A 76 -15.41 -3.70 -0.10
CA GLU A 76 -16.61 -4.49 -0.37
C GLU A 76 -17.12 -5.27 0.85
N ARG A 77 -16.24 -5.54 1.83
CA ARG A 77 -16.59 -6.28 3.05
C ARG A 77 -17.13 -5.38 4.16
N PHE A 78 -17.06 -4.07 4.00
CA PHE A 78 -17.54 -3.09 4.98
C PHE A 78 -18.82 -2.41 4.50
N GLN A 79 -19.72 -2.13 5.46
CA GLN A 79 -20.83 -1.22 5.24
C GLN A 79 -20.30 0.22 5.29
N MET A 80 -20.17 0.83 4.12
CA MET A 80 -19.72 2.20 3.96
C MET A 80 -20.68 2.95 3.06
N SER A 81 -20.97 4.20 3.41
CA SER A 81 -21.65 5.15 2.56
C SER A 81 -20.82 5.45 1.30
N GLN A 82 -21.49 5.99 0.28
CA GLN A 82 -20.81 6.40 -0.96
C GLN A 82 -19.74 7.47 -0.70
N ASN A 83 -19.99 8.36 0.27
CA ASN A 83 -19.05 9.40 0.64
C ASN A 83 -17.80 8.81 1.30
N GLU A 84 -17.96 7.91 2.28
CA GLU A 84 -16.84 7.22 2.92
C GLU A 84 -16.00 6.43 1.92
N ARG A 85 -16.64 5.69 1.00
CA ARG A 85 -15.93 4.99 -0.09
C ARG A 85 -15.09 5.94 -0.93
N THR A 86 -15.62 7.12 -1.23
CA THR A 86 -14.93 8.12 -2.05
C THR A 86 -13.71 8.67 -1.33
N GLU A 87 -13.86 9.01 -0.04
CA GLU A 87 -12.75 9.53 0.78
C GLU A 87 -11.66 8.47 1.02
N VAL A 88 -12.06 7.21 1.29
CA VAL A 88 -11.12 6.09 1.45
C VAL A 88 -10.36 5.84 0.14
N LYS A 89 -11.04 5.83 -1.00
CA LYS A 89 -10.40 5.69 -2.32
C LYS A 89 -9.44 6.84 -2.59
N ARG A 90 -9.83 8.08 -2.30
CA ARG A 90 -8.99 9.26 -2.51
C ARG A 90 -7.72 9.20 -1.67
N MET A 91 -7.84 8.86 -0.39
CA MET A 91 -6.70 8.80 0.51
C MET A 91 -5.77 7.63 0.21
N SER A 92 -6.31 6.45 -0.10
CA SER A 92 -5.50 5.29 -0.54
C SER A 92 -4.74 5.58 -1.83
N THR A 93 -5.37 6.26 -2.80
CA THR A 93 -4.71 6.68 -4.04
C THR A 93 -3.57 7.68 -3.75
N PHE A 94 -3.81 8.67 -2.88
CA PHE A 94 -2.78 9.63 -2.47
C PHE A 94 -1.58 8.92 -1.82
N VAL A 95 -1.84 8.03 -0.87
CA VAL A 95 -0.80 7.23 -0.20
C VAL A 95 0.00 6.41 -1.21
N ALA A 96 -0.66 5.71 -2.13
CA ALA A 96 0.01 4.88 -3.11
C ALA A 96 0.96 5.69 -3.99
N ILE A 97 0.51 6.85 -4.49
CA ILE A 97 1.34 7.75 -5.30
C ILE A 97 2.54 8.27 -4.50
N CYS A 98 2.33 8.73 -3.25
CA CYS A 98 3.41 9.23 -2.41
C CYS A 98 4.50 8.18 -2.10
N HIS A 99 4.14 6.89 -2.09
CA HIS A 99 5.06 5.80 -1.76
C HIS A 99 5.55 5.01 -2.98
N SER A 100 4.99 5.24 -4.18
CA SER A 100 5.51 4.68 -5.44
C SER A 100 6.61 5.53 -6.08
N GLU A 101 6.69 6.83 -5.74
CA GLU A 101 7.69 7.76 -6.27
C GLU A 101 8.94 7.93 -5.37
N ALA A 102 8.99 7.22 -4.24
CA ALA A 102 10.04 7.35 -3.21
C ALA A 102 11.18 6.35 -3.40
#